data_AF-A0AAU5S6Y7-F1
#
_entry.id   AF-A0AAU5S6Y7-F1
#
_cell.length_a   1.000
_cell.length_b   1.000
_cell.length_c   1.000
_cell.angle_alpha   90.00
_cell.angle_beta   90.00
_cell.angle_gamma   90.00
#
_symmetry.space_group_name_H-M   'P 1'
#
loop_
_entity.id
_entity.type
_entity.pdbx_description
1 polymer ?
#
loop_
_entity_poly.entity_id
_entity_poly.type
_entity_poly.pdbx_seq_one_letter_code
_entity_poly.pdbx_strand_id
1 'polypeptide(L)'
;MTTTPEPRVAMTHAVSTDGPSALRYAGHPMTAIDAAVTVRAARRNRHQMFDAVHVYATTDRTGAPLIVAYVHYRTGFWYANDYFDVYEIPTDALTDL
;
A
#
# COMPACT_ATOMS: atom_id res chain seq x y z
N MET A 1 -8.45 -9.75 31.62
CA MET A 1 -7.71 -10.28 30.46
C MET A 1 -7.74 -9.21 29.40
N THR A 2 -6.66 -8.46 29.25
CA THR A 2 -6.56 -7.34 28.31
C THR A 2 -5.96 -7.90 27.03
N THR A 3 -6.80 -8.15 26.02
CA THR A 3 -6.33 -8.53 24.69
C THR A 3 -5.73 -7.30 24.03
N THR A 4 -4.40 -7.23 23.98
CA THR A 4 -3.69 -6.28 23.13
C THR A 4 -4.13 -6.54 21.68
N PRO A 5 -4.72 -5.58 20.96
CA PRO A 5 -5.06 -5.79 19.56
C PRO A 5 -3.76 -6.02 18.78
N GLU A 6 -3.68 -7.14 18.04
CA GLU A 6 -2.55 -7.40 17.16
C GLU A 6 -2.38 -6.22 16.17
N PRO A 7 -1.14 -5.78 15.88
CA PRO A 7 -0.91 -4.78 14.85
C PRO A 7 -1.41 -5.32 13.51
N ARG A 8 -2.53 -4.77 13.02
CA ARG A 8 -3.14 -5.19 11.75
C ARG A 8 -2.21 -4.78 10.61
N VAL A 9 -1.58 -5.79 10.01
CA VAL A 9 -0.60 -5.65 8.92
C VAL A 9 -1.29 -5.06 7.69
N ALA A 10 -0.72 -4.01 7.11
CA ALA A 10 -1.10 -3.59 5.77
C ALA A 10 -0.46 -4.55 4.78
N MET A 11 -1.29 -5.29 4.04
CA MET A 11 -0.78 -6.18 3.02
C MET A 11 -0.34 -5.34 1.83
N THR A 12 0.94 -5.41 1.51
CA THR A 12 1.52 -4.73 0.34
C THR A 12 1.61 -5.72 -0.80
N HIS A 13 0.91 -5.45 -1.89
CA HIS A 13 1.06 -6.20 -3.13
C HIS A 13 1.86 -5.39 -4.13
N ALA A 14 3.09 -5.83 -4.41
CA ALA A 14 3.90 -5.31 -5.49
C ALA A 14 3.65 -6.13 -6.76
N VAL A 15 3.32 -5.46 -7.85
CA VAL A 15 3.07 -6.12 -9.15
C VAL A 15 3.98 -5.47 -10.19
N SER A 16 4.66 -6.32 -10.98
CA SER A 16 5.45 -5.95 -12.16
C SER A 16 4.88 -6.65 -13.38
N THR A 17 4.82 -5.95 -14.52
CA THR A 17 4.26 -6.48 -15.78
C THR A 17 5.29 -7.20 -16.66
N ASP A 18 6.56 -7.29 -16.25
CA ASP A 18 7.63 -7.91 -17.05
C ASP A 18 7.69 -9.44 -16.83
N GLY A 19 6.92 -10.21 -17.62
CA GLY A 19 7.14 -11.64 -17.88
C GLY A 19 7.20 -12.58 -16.65
N PRO A 20 7.62 -13.87 -16.78
CA PRO A 20 7.58 -14.86 -15.70
C PRO A 20 8.54 -14.55 -14.53
N SER A 21 9.24 -13.41 -14.61
CA SER A 21 9.99 -12.78 -13.51
C SER A 21 9.14 -11.81 -12.69
N ALA A 22 7.80 -11.89 -12.77
CA ALA A 22 6.87 -11.53 -11.69
C ALA A 22 7.11 -12.38 -10.42
N LEU A 23 8.38 -12.48 -10.02
CA LEU A 23 8.87 -12.84 -8.70
C LEU A 23 8.14 -11.91 -7.75
N ARG A 24 6.98 -12.38 -7.30
CA ARG A 24 6.56 -12.49 -5.91
C ARG A 24 7.44 -11.66 -4.97
N TYR A 25 7.46 -10.35 -5.14
CA TYR A 25 7.87 -9.46 -4.09
C TYR A 25 6.67 -9.47 -3.16
N ALA A 26 6.60 -10.50 -2.33
CA ALA A 26 5.70 -10.56 -1.20
C ALA A 26 6.09 -9.33 -0.38
N GLY A 27 5.30 -8.26 -0.51
CA GLY A 27 5.63 -6.98 0.09
C GLY A 27 6.05 -7.21 1.53
N HIS A 28 7.11 -6.53 1.95
CA HIS A 28 7.56 -6.64 3.33
C HIS A 28 6.37 -6.29 4.24
N PRO A 29 6.06 -7.11 5.26
CA PRO A 29 4.97 -6.79 6.17
C PRO A 29 5.22 -5.40 6.75
N MET A 30 4.28 -4.49 6.48
CA MET A 30 4.36 -3.09 6.84
C MET A 30 3.18 -2.76 7.74
N THR A 31 3.38 -1.84 8.70
CA THR A 31 2.27 -1.41 9.56
C THR A 31 1.28 -0.56 8.77
N ALA A 32 0.01 -0.54 9.20
CA ALA A 32 -1.01 0.34 8.61
C ALA A 32 -0.60 1.83 8.65
N ILE A 33 0.14 2.23 9.69
CA ILE A 33 0.66 3.60 9.85
C ILE A 33 1.73 3.89 8.79
N ASP A 34 2.70 3.00 8.59
CA ASP A 34 3.77 3.17 7.60
C ASP A 34 3.22 3.19 6.17
N ALA A 35 2.23 2.33 5.89
CA ALA A 35 1.51 2.35 4.62
C ALA A 35 0.81 3.70 4.39
N ALA A 36 0.13 4.23 5.42
CA ALA A 36 -0.52 5.54 5.35
C ALA A 36 0.47 6.69 5.16
N VAL A 37 1.62 6.64 5.83
CA VAL A 37 2.71 7.62 5.68
C VAL A 37 3.25 7.59 4.25
N THR A 38 3.47 6.39 3.70
CA THR A 38 3.94 6.20 2.32
C THR A 38 2.95 6.78 1.31
N VAL A 39 1.66 6.45 1.43
CA VAL A 39 0.61 6.99 0.56
C VAL A 39 0.53 8.52 0.68
N ARG A 40 0.62 9.09 1.90
CA ARG A 40 0.62 10.55 2.12
C ARG A 40 1.86 11.21 1.52
N ALA A 41 3.03 10.57 1.60
CA ALA A 41 4.26 11.07 0.98
C ALA A 41 4.16 11.03 -0.55
N ALA A 42 3.65 9.93 -1.10
CA ALA A 42 3.43 9.78 -2.53
C ALA A 42 2.46 10.82 -3.10
N ARG A 43 1.37 11.12 -2.37
CA ARG A 43 0.44 12.19 -2.75
C ARG A 43 1.08 13.58 -2.75
N ARG A 44 2.04 13.83 -1.85
CA ARG A 44 2.75 15.13 -1.75
C ARG A 44 3.84 15.28 -2.81
N ASN A 45 4.50 14.18 -3.20
CA ASN A 45 5.69 14.19 -4.04
C ASN A 45 5.49 13.50 -5.40
N ARG A 46 4.33 13.70 -6.04
CA ARG A 46 3.89 13.04 -7.30
C ARG A 46 4.77 13.25 -8.55
N HIS A 47 5.91 13.92 -8.44
CA HIS A 47 6.72 14.27 -9.62
C HIS A 47 8.18 13.83 -9.52
N GLN A 48 8.63 13.38 -8.33
CA GLN A 48 9.97 12.84 -8.18
C GLN A 48 9.99 11.34 -8.48
N MET A 49 9.40 10.53 -7.59
CA MET A 49 9.49 9.07 -7.64
C MET A 49 8.17 8.38 -8.04
N PHE A 50 7.05 9.06 -7.85
CA PHE A 50 5.71 8.52 -8.09
C PHE A 50 5.14 9.12 -9.37
N ASP A 51 4.43 8.32 -10.13
CA ASP A 51 3.74 8.74 -11.35
C ASP A 51 2.24 8.97 -11.09
N ALA A 52 1.59 8.05 -10.37
CA ALA A 52 0.19 8.19 -10.00
C ALA A 52 -0.10 7.65 -8.59
N VAL A 53 -1.11 8.23 -7.93
CA VAL A 53 -1.62 7.73 -6.64
C VAL A 53 -3.15 7.81 -6.63
N HIS A 54 -3.79 6.66 -6.46
CA HIS A 54 -5.24 6.51 -6.33
C HIS A 54 -5.59 5.94 -4.96
N VAL A 55 -6.66 6.46 -4.34
CA VAL A 55 -7.09 6.04 -3.01
C VAL A 55 -8.60 5.84 -3.03
N TYR A 56 -9.05 4.69 -2.56
CA TYR A 56 -10.45 4.29 -2.54
C TYR A 56 -10.86 3.90 -1.11
N ALA A 57 -12.00 4.40 -0.67
CA ALA A 57 -12.66 3.89 0.53
C ALA A 57 -13.58 2.74 0.11
N THR A 58 -13.50 1.61 0.80
CA THR A 58 -14.26 0.39 0.54
C THR A 58 -14.51 -0.38 1.84
N THR A 59 -15.04 -1.58 1.75
CA THR A 59 -15.16 -2.53 2.86
C THR A 59 -14.48 -3.85 2.51
N ASP A 60 -13.91 -4.51 3.50
CA ASP A 60 -13.39 -5.86 3.34
C ASP A 60 -14.53 -6.90 3.23
N ARG A 61 -14.17 -8.19 3.13
CA ARG A 61 -15.14 -9.29 3.01
C ARG A 61 -16.02 -9.47 4.25
N THR A 62 -15.61 -8.94 5.40
CA THR A 62 -16.34 -8.99 6.66
C THR A 62 -17.26 -7.78 6.84
N GLY A 63 -17.18 -6.79 5.93
CA GLY A 63 -17.90 -5.53 6.01
C GLY A 63 -17.14 -4.43 6.79
N ALA A 64 -15.90 -4.68 7.20
CA ALA A 64 -15.10 -3.70 7.93
C ALA A 64 -14.59 -2.59 6.99
N PRO A 65 -14.63 -1.30 7.40
CA PRO A 65 -14.14 -0.19 6.57
C PRO A 65 -12.64 -0.29 6.26
N LEU A 66 -12.30 -0.21 4.98
CA LEU A 66 -10.95 -0.37 4.45
C LEU A 66 -10.62 0.75 3.47
N ILE A 67 -9.39 1.24 3.50
CA ILE A 67 -8.83 2.10 2.46
C ILE A 67 -7.90 1.25 1.59
N VAL A 68 -8.11 1.28 0.27
CA VAL A 68 -7.21 0.67 -0.71
C VAL A 68 -6.50 1.79 -1.46
N ALA A 69 -5.17 1.82 -1.39
CA ALA A 69 -4.33 2.79 -2.08
C ALA A 69 -3.45 2.12 -3.14
N TYR A 70 -3.49 2.64 -4.35
CA TYR A 70 -2.61 2.25 -5.46
C TYR A 70 -1.57 3.35 -5.65
N VAL A 71 -0.29 2.97 -5.60
CA VAL A 71 0.84 3.87 -5.81
C VAL A 71 1.64 3.36 -6.99
N HIS A 72 1.55 4.07 -8.12
CA HIS A 72 2.31 3.79 -9.32
C HIS A 72 3.62 4.58 -9.29
N TYR A 73 4.74 3.89 -9.47
CA TYR A 73 6.06 4.49 -9.46
C TYR A 73 6.47 4.86 -10.89
N ARG A 74 7.26 5.92 -10.99
CA ARG A 74 7.75 6.36 -12.29
C ARG A 74 8.80 5.38 -12.82
N THR A 75 8.76 5.13 -14.12
CA THR A 75 9.72 4.28 -14.82
C THR A 75 11.15 4.80 -14.62
N GLY A 76 12.12 3.89 -14.46
CA GLY A 76 13.54 4.22 -14.24
C GLY A 76 13.96 4.46 -12.79
N PHE A 77 13.02 4.47 -11.82
CA PHE A 77 13.34 4.43 -10.39
C PHE A 77 13.48 3.00 -9.84
N TRP A 78 12.91 2.04 -10.55
CA TRP A 78 12.98 0.61 -10.24
C TRP A 78 13.52 -0.16 -11.46
N TYR A 79 14.06 -1.35 -11.22
CA TYR A 79 14.55 -2.23 -12.30
C TYR A 79 13.43 -2.78 -13.21
N ALA A 80 12.17 -2.64 -12.81
CA ALA A 80 11.00 -3.01 -13.60
C ALA A 80 10.51 -1.81 -14.43
N ASN A 81 9.99 -2.09 -15.63
CA ASN A 81 9.45 -1.05 -16.51
C ASN A 81 8.12 -0.47 -16.00
N ASP A 82 7.38 -1.23 -15.19
CA ASP A 82 6.16 -0.81 -14.52
C ASP A 82 6.15 -1.44 -13.12
N TYR A 83 5.95 -0.60 -12.10
CA TYR A 83 5.98 -1.01 -10.70
C TYR A 83 4.93 -0.23 -9.93
N PHE A 84 4.03 -0.94 -9.25
CA PHE A 84 3.08 -0.34 -8.35
C PHE A 84 2.94 -1.14 -7.06
N ASP A 85 2.72 -0.41 -5.97
CA ASP A 85 2.35 -0.97 -4.68
C ASP A 85 0.85 -0.75 -4.44
N VAL A 86 0.18 -1.79 -3.93
CA VAL A 86 -1.19 -1.71 -3.40
C VAL A 86 -1.16 -1.88 -1.89
N TYR A 87 -1.74 -0.93 -1.18
CA TYR A 87 -1.89 -0.96 0.28
C TYR A 87 -3.35 -1.13 0.67
N GLU A 88 -3.63 -2.12 1.51
CA GLU A 88 -4.90 -2.28 2.21
C GLU A 88 -4.75 -1.78 3.66
N ILE A 89 -5.46 -0.71 4.02
CA ILE A 89 -5.30 -0.01 5.30
C ILE A 89 -6.65 0.00 6.03
N PRO A 90 -6.79 -0.72 7.15
CA PRO A 90 -7.98 -0.64 7.99
C PRO A 90 -8.23 0.80 8.44
N THR A 91 -9.46 1.28 8.32
CA THR A 91 -9.75 2.70 8.60
C THR A 91 -9.60 3.04 10.08
N ASP A 92 -9.88 2.07 10.96
CA ASP A 92 -9.68 2.16 12.41
C ASP A 92 -8.20 2.33 12.80
N ALA A 93 -7.29 1.72 12.04
CA ALA A 93 -5.85 1.89 12.23
C ALA A 93 -5.34 3.32 11.90
N LEU A 94 -6.18 4.17 11.30
CA LEU A 94 -5.87 5.57 11.01
C LEU A 94 -6.41 6.55 12.06
N THR A 95 -7.36 6.11 12.89
CA THR A 95 -7.99 6.95 13.93
C THR A 95 -7.24 6.96 15.25
N ASP A 96 -6.30 6.03 15.47
CA ASP A 96 -5.43 5.95 16.65
C ASP A 96 -4.21 6.92 16.60
N LEU A 97 -4.28 7.94 15.74
CA LEU A 97 -3.23 8.95 15.51
C LEU A 97 -3.60 10.33 16.07
#